data_AF-A0A1Q7WBJ7-F1
#
_entry.id   AF-A0A1Q7WBJ7-F1
#
_cell.length_a   1.000
_cell.length_b   1.000
_cell.length_c   1.000
_cell.angle_alpha   90.00
_cell.angle_beta   90.00
_cell.angle_gamma   90.00
#
_symmetry.space_group_name_H-M   'P 1'
#
loop_
_entity.id
_entity.type
_entity.pdbx_description
1 polymer ?
#
loop_
_entity_poly.entity_id
_entity_poly.type
_entity_poly.pdbx_seq_one_letter_code
_entity_poly.pdbx_strand_id
1 'polypeptide(L)'
;MVAQIHRVQQLAAQDNVSVGLIPATTQLAYLPPHSFAIYDGRVVVVDLTNTFVVSRGRSDLRLYRRVFDALEAQVTEDVNPMLDRYLERYLDLMRRTG
;
A
#
# COMPACT_ATOMS: atom_id res chain seq x y z
N MET A 1 -3.59 12.08 -9.73
CA MET A 1 -3.04 10.71 -9.79
C MET A 1 -1.62 10.65 -10.34
N VAL A 2 -1.31 11.29 -11.48
CA VAL A 2 0.07 11.36 -12.03
C VAL A 2 1.14 11.70 -10.98
N ALA A 3 0.94 12.80 -10.23
CA ALA A 3 1.88 13.19 -9.17
C ALA A 3 2.03 12.14 -8.05
N GLN A 4 0.97 11.40 -7.72
CA GLN A 4 1.01 10.35 -6.72
C GLN A 4 1.83 9.15 -7.21
N ILE A 5 1.69 8.78 -8.49
CA ILE A 5 2.48 7.71 -9.10
C ILE A 5 3.98 8.06 -9.06
N HIS A 6 4.35 9.28 -9.48
CA HIS A 6 5.74 9.72 -9.39
C HIS A 6 6.27 9.71 -7.95
N ARG A 7 5.43 10.07 -6.96
CA ARG A 7 5.82 10.01 -5.56
C ARG A 7 6.13 8.57 -5.12
N VAL A 8 5.32 7.60 -5.53
CA VAL A 8 5.58 6.18 -5.23
C VAL A 8 6.87 5.69 -5.89
N GLN A 9 7.11 6.06 -7.16
CA GLN A 9 8.37 5.72 -7.86
C GLN A 9 9.60 6.28 -7.13
N GLN A 10 9.53 7.53 -6.67
CA GLN A 10 10.62 8.15 -5.90
C GLN A 10 10.88 7.46 -4.56
N LEU A 11 9.83 6.96 -3.90
CA LEU A 11 9.94 6.21 -2.65
C LEU A 11 10.55 4.82 -2.90
N ALA A 12 10.11 4.14 -3.95
CA ALA A 12 10.64 2.83 -4.34
C ALA A 12 12.12 2.88 -4.76
N ALA A 13 12.63 4.05 -5.11
CA ALA A 13 14.04 4.26 -5.45
C ALA A 13 14.97 4.53 -4.24
N GLN A 14 14.45 4.55 -3.01
CA GLN A 14 15.27 4.75 -1.80
C GLN A 14 15.78 3.42 -1.26
N ASP A 15 17.08 3.32 -0.94
CA ASP A 15 17.72 2.07 -0.49
C ASP A 15 17.14 1.51 0.83
N ASN A 16 16.52 2.36 1.66
CA ASN A 16 15.94 1.99 2.95
C ASN A 16 14.41 1.82 2.91
N VAL A 17 13.80 1.82 1.73
CA VAL A 17 12.35 1.71 1.55
C VAL A 17 12.04 0.58 0.58
N SER A 18 11.25 -0.40 1.06
CA SER A 18 10.66 -1.42 0.20
C SER A 18 9.21 -1.07 -0.09
N VAL A 19 8.85 -1.06 -1.37
CA VAL A 19 7.48 -0.80 -1.82
C VAL A 19 7.00 -2.02 -2.59
N GLY A 20 5.87 -2.59 -2.18
CA GLY A 20 5.18 -3.66 -2.89
C GLY A 20 3.84 -3.18 -3.43
N LEU A 21 3.45 -3.65 -4.61
CA LEU A 21 2.12 -3.42 -5.17
C LEU A 21 1.37 -4.74 -5.32
N ILE A 22 0.11 -4.78 -4.89
CA ILE A 22 -0.78 -5.90 -5.19
C ILE A 22 -1.44 -5.64 -6.55
N PRO A 23 -1.25 -6.50 -7.56
CA PRO A 23 -1.91 -6.34 -8.85
C PRO A 23 -3.43 -6.31 -8.70
N ALA A 24 -4.11 -5.45 -9.47
CA ALA A 24 -5.58 -5.32 -9.42
C ALA A 24 -6.34 -6.60 -9.82
N THR A 25 -5.67 -7.55 -10.46
CA THR A 25 -6.21 -8.87 -10.84
C THR A 25 -6.09 -9.91 -9.72
N THR A 26 -5.43 -9.58 -8.61
CA THR A 26 -5.20 -10.50 -7.50
C THR A 26 -6.48 -10.70 -6.71
N GLN A 27 -6.88 -11.95 -6.50
CA GLN A 27 -7.99 -12.28 -5.64
C GLN A 27 -7.51 -12.41 -4.20
N LEU A 28 -7.81 -11.39 -3.38
CA LEU A 28 -7.44 -11.39 -1.97
C LEU A 28 -8.50 -12.13 -1.15
N ALA A 29 -8.06 -13.05 -0.29
CA ALA A 29 -8.94 -13.73 0.67
C ALA A 29 -9.49 -12.76 1.72
N TYR A 30 -8.75 -11.69 2.01
CA TYR A 30 -9.13 -10.65 2.95
C TYR A 30 -8.50 -9.32 2.54
N LEU A 31 -9.32 -8.27 2.48
CA LEU A 31 -8.86 -6.89 2.32
C LEU A 31 -9.22 -6.13 3.61
N PRO A 32 -8.25 -5.54 4.33
CA PRO A 32 -8.54 -4.72 5.49
C PRO A 32 -9.45 -3.54 5.10
N PRO A 33 -10.51 -3.25 5.89
CA PRO A 33 -11.41 -2.12 5.60
C PRO A 33 -10.75 -0.75 5.83
N HIS A 34 -9.66 -0.73 6.59
CA HIS A 34 -8.92 0.47 6.99
C HIS A 34 -7.42 0.25 6.76
N SER A 35 -6.69 1.31 6.40
CA SER A 35 -5.23 1.25 6.39
C SER A 35 -4.69 1.12 7.81
N PHE A 36 -3.52 0.50 7.93
CA PHE A 36 -2.84 0.40 9.20
C PHE A 36 -1.33 0.45 8.99
N ALA A 37 -0.61 0.85 10.04
CA ALA A 37 0.84 0.85 10.10
C ALA A 37 1.31 0.15 11.38
N ILE A 38 2.38 -0.64 11.27
CA ILE A 38 3.03 -1.29 12.40
C ILE A 38 4.38 -0.63 12.61
N TYR A 39 4.63 -0.12 13.81
CA TYR A 39 5.89 0.52 14.21
C TYR A 39 6.65 -0.38 15.18
N ASP A 40 7.90 -0.72 14.81
CA ASP A 40 8.84 -1.52 15.61
C ASP A 40 8.29 -2.86 16.15
N GLY A 41 7.20 -3.37 15.56
CA GLY A 41 6.46 -4.51 16.10
C GLY A 41 5.83 -4.29 17.48
N ARG A 42 5.66 -3.02 17.89
CA ARG A 42 5.24 -2.61 19.25
C ARG A 42 3.96 -1.79 19.28
N VAL A 43 3.64 -1.10 18.19
CA VAL A 43 2.44 -0.27 18.06
C VAL A 43 1.80 -0.56 16.72
N VAL A 44 0.48 -0.73 16.71
CA VAL A 44 -0.31 -0.66 15.48
C VAL A 44 -1.17 0.59 15.54
N VAL A 45 -1.19 1.34 14.44
CA VAL A 45 -2.07 2.49 14.22
C VAL A 45 -3.00 2.12 13.07
N VAL A 46 -4.31 2.21 13.30
CA VAL A 46 -5.34 1.93 12.30
C VAL A 46 -6.04 3.23 11.96
N ASP A 47 -6.01 3.63 10.69
CA ASP A 47 -6.60 4.88 10.22
C ASP A 47 -8.08 4.65 9.89
N LEU A 48 -8.94 5.16 10.75
CA LEU A 48 -10.37 5.25 10.47
C LEU A 48 -10.66 6.53 9.69
N THR A 49 -11.88 6.63 9.14
CA THR A 49 -12.27 7.77 8.30
C THR A 49 -12.13 9.13 9.01
N ASN A 50 -12.37 9.18 10.33
CA ASN A 50 -12.40 10.42 11.11
C ASN A 50 -11.34 10.50 12.22
N THR A 51 -10.62 9.41 12.47
CA THR A 51 -9.70 9.29 13.61
C THR A 51 -8.75 8.12 13.40
N PHE A 52 -7.85 7.89 14.36
CA PHE A 52 -6.99 6.71 14.37
C PHE A 52 -7.12 5.98 15.70
N VAL A 53 -6.97 4.66 15.65
CA VAL A 53 -6.88 3.81 16.85
C VAL A 53 -5.44 3.38 17.04
N VAL A 54 -4.91 3.61 18.24
CA VAL A 54 -3.57 3.15 18.62
C VAL A 54 -3.70 1.95 19.56
N SER A 55 -3.17 0.80 19.16
CA SER A 55 -3.06 -0.37 20.04
C SER A 55 -1.62 -0.79 20.27
N ARG A 56 -1.34 -1.20 21.52
CA ARG A 56 -0.09 -1.82 21.97
C ARG A 56 -0.32 -3.25 22.46
N GLY A 57 -1.54 -3.76 22.31
CA GLY A 57 -1.93 -5.09 22.75
C GLY A 57 -1.20 -6.16 21.96
N ARG A 58 -0.62 -7.15 22.66
CA ARG A 58 0.15 -8.23 22.03
C ARG A 58 -0.71 -9.09 21.10
N SER A 59 -2.00 -9.27 21.41
CA SER A 59 -2.96 -9.96 20.53
C SER A 59 -3.14 -9.22 19.20
N ASP A 60 -3.30 -7.91 19.29
CA ASP A 60 -3.63 -7.05 18.16
C ASP A 60 -2.43 -6.94 17.23
N LEU A 61 -1.23 -6.73 17.78
CA LEU A 61 0.02 -6.73 17.02
C LEU A 61 0.21 -8.04 16.24
N ARG A 62 -0.05 -9.20 16.87
CA ARG A 62 0.02 -10.49 16.18
C ARG A 62 -1.03 -10.65 15.08
N LEU A 63 -2.23 -10.11 15.29
CA LEU A 63 -3.28 -10.15 14.26
C LEU A 63 -2.87 -9.29 13.06
N TYR A 64 -2.54 -8.03 13.28
CA TYR A 64 -2.18 -7.11 12.20
C TYR A 64 -0.88 -7.50 11.50
N ARG A 65 0.10 -8.09 12.20
CA ARG A 65 1.29 -8.63 11.54
C ARG A 65 0.92 -9.77 10.59
N ARG A 66 0.09 -10.73 11.01
CA ARG A 66 -0.39 -11.80 10.12
C ARG A 66 -1.15 -11.28 8.91
N VAL A 67 -1.95 -10.23 9.08
CA VAL A 67 -2.65 -9.57 7.98
C VAL A 67 -1.65 -8.93 7.01
N PHE A 68 -0.64 -8.24 7.54
CA PHE A 68 0.42 -7.65 6.72
C PHE A 68 1.19 -8.73 5.94
N ASP A 69 1.63 -9.79 6.62
CA ASP A 69 2.35 -10.93 5.99
C ASP A 69 1.52 -11.55 4.85
N ALA A 70 0.21 -11.68 5.05
CA ALA A 70 -0.69 -12.24 4.03
C ALA A 70 -0.84 -11.32 2.80
N LEU A 71 -0.81 -10.00 2.99
CA LEU A 71 -0.84 -9.03 1.88
C LEU A 71 0.52 -8.94 1.18
N GLU A 72 1.61 -8.92 1.94
CA GLU A 72 3.00 -8.90 1.47
C GLU A 72 3.28 -10.12 0.57
N ALA A 73 2.79 -11.29 0.93
CA ALA A 73 2.91 -12.50 0.10
C ALA A 73 2.25 -12.40 -1.29
N GLN A 74 1.46 -11.35 -1.55
CA GLN A 74 0.74 -11.13 -2.81
C GLN A 74 1.30 -9.94 -3.62
N VAL A 75 2.37 -9.30 -3.15
CA VAL A 75 2.93 -8.12 -3.83
C VAL A 75 3.86 -8.50 -4.98
N THR A 76 3.96 -7.62 -5.97
CA THR A 76 5.13 -7.52 -6.85
C THR A 76 6.09 -6.47 -6.29
N GLU A 77 7.37 -6.82 -6.24
CA GLU A 77 8.45 -5.92 -5.79
C GLU A 77 8.97 -5.05 -6.95
N ASP A 78 8.92 -5.54 -8.19
CA ASP A 78 9.15 -4.71 -9.36
C ASP A 78 7.90 -3.88 -9.66
N VAL A 79 7.82 -2.73 -9.02
CA VAL A 79 6.63 -1.86 -9.05
C VAL A 79 6.58 -0.96 -10.29
N ASN A 80 7.72 -0.66 -10.91
CA ASN A 80 7.81 0.33 -11.97
C ASN A 80 6.98 -0.03 -13.22
N PRO A 81 7.01 -1.27 -13.75
CA PRO A 81 6.19 -1.64 -14.90
C PRO A 81 4.69 -1.43 -14.66
N MET A 82 4.24 -1.70 -13.44
CA MET A 82 2.84 -1.50 -13.06
C MET A 82 2.50 -0.01 -12.94
N LEU A 83 3.37 0.77 -12.29
CA LEU A 83 3.21 2.22 -12.12
C LEU A 83 3.21 2.95 -13.45
N ASP A 84 4.11 2.60 -14.37
CA ASP A 84 4.21 3.20 -15.71
C ASP A 84 2.93 2.95 -16.52
N ARG A 85 2.40 1.72 -16.49
CA ARG A 85 1.12 1.39 -17.14
C ARG A 85 -0.04 2.25 -16.60
N TYR A 86 -0.08 2.51 -15.30
CA TYR A 86 -1.11 3.39 -14.73
C TYR A 86 -0.86 4.86 -15.08
N LEU A 87 0.39 5.30 -15.13
CA LEU A 87 0.78 6.65 -15.52
C LEU A 87 0.29 6.96 -16.94
N GLU A 88 0.60 6.09 -17.90
CA GLU A 88 0.12 6.20 -19.28
C GLU A 88 -1.40 6.32 -19.35
N ARG A 89 -2.12 5.42 -18.65
CA ARG A 89 -3.57 5.45 -18.58
C ARG A 89 -4.11 6.78 -18.05
N TYR A 90 -3.52 7.35 -17.00
CA TYR A 90 -3.99 8.61 -16.44
C TYR A 90 -3.66 9.81 -17.33
N LEU A 91 -2.51 9.81 -18.01
CA LEU A 91 -2.17 10.84 -18.98
C LEU A 91 -3.15 10.85 -20.16
N ASP A 92 -3.52 9.68 -20.66
CA ASP A 92 -4.49 9.55 -21.75
C ASP A 92 -5.90 10.02 -21.34
N LEU A 93 -6.33 9.73 -20.10
CA LEU A 93 -7.60 10.24 -19.58
C LEU A 93 -7.61 11.77 -19.50
N MET A 94 -6.50 12.39 -19.09
CA MET A 94 -6.38 13.84 -19.04
C MET A 94 -6.45 14.45 -20.45
N ARG A 95 -5.79 13.85 -21.43
CA ARG A 95 -5.84 14.29 -22.84
C ARG A 95 -7.22 14.20 -23.48
N ARG A 96 -8.08 13.28 -23.02
CA ARG A 96 -9.45 13.11 -23.54
C ARG A 96 -10.48 14.04 -22.90
N THR A 97 -10.14 14.64 -21.76
CA THR A 97 -11.07 15.44 -20.94
C THR A 97 -10.75 16.94 -21.01
N GLY A 98 -9.63 17.31 -21.62
CA GLY A 98 -9.26 18.70 -21.95
C GLY A 98 -9.51 18.99 -23.42
#